data_AF-A0A9X3DFF1-F1
#
_entry.id   AF-A0A9X3DFF1-F1
#
_cell.length_a   1.000
_cell.length_b   1.000
_cell.length_c   1.000
_cell.angle_alpha   90.00
_cell.angle_beta   90.00
_cell.angle_gamma   90.00
#
_symmetry.space_group_name_H-M   'P 1'
#
loop_
_entity.id
_entity.type
_entity.pdbx_description
1 polymer ?
#
loop_
_entity_poly.entity_id
_entity_poly.type
_entity_poly.pdbx_seq_one_letter_code
_entity_poly.pdbx_strand_id
1 'polypeptide(L)'
;MAKIEKFEDLEIWQLAKQVGVEAYRISDSEPMKSDFGLKDQFRRAAMSMSDNVAEGFEYNNNPDFVRFLTYAKGSSGEFRNKIIILQAANKLSQNDFNFLYDKCVEFSAKTKRFIDYLRDFELKKKNLEGKR
;
A
#
# COMPACT_ATOMS: atom_id res chain seq x y z
N MET A 1 -4.03 4.00 22.63
CA MET A 1 -3.43 3.89 21.29
C MET A 1 -2.20 4.78 21.26
N ALA A 2 -1.13 4.36 20.60
CA ALA A 2 0.02 5.24 20.38
C ALA A 2 -0.44 6.48 19.61
N LYS A 3 0.14 7.64 19.93
CA LYS A 3 -0.11 8.88 19.19
C LYS A 3 0.51 8.73 17.81
N ILE A 4 -0.29 8.92 16.76
CA ILE A 4 0.21 8.99 15.37
C ILE A 4 0.62 10.44 15.14
N GLU A 5 1.92 10.68 14.96
CA GLU A 5 2.46 12.01 14.68
C GLU A 5 3.03 12.13 13.26
N LYS A 6 3.42 11.00 12.68
CA LYS A 6 4.02 10.90 11.35
C LYS A 6 3.49 9.67 10.63
N PHE A 7 3.59 9.64 9.30
CA PHE A 7 3.07 8.53 8.52
C PHE A 7 3.79 7.21 8.83
N GLU A 8 5.04 7.26 9.31
CA GLU A 8 5.82 6.07 9.69
C GLU A 8 5.23 5.32 10.89
N ASP A 9 4.41 5.99 11.69
CA ASP A 9 3.68 5.37 12.80
C ASP A 9 2.50 4.51 12.31
N LEU A 10 2.08 4.69 11.06
CA LEU A 10 0.96 3.95 10.48
C LEU A 10 1.37 2.52 10.13
N GLU A 11 0.67 1.55 10.71
CA GLU A 11 0.85 0.14 10.40
C GLU A 11 0.71 -0.16 8.89
N ILE A 12 -0.23 0.50 8.22
CA ILE A 12 -0.42 0.36 6.77
C ILE A 12 0.79 0.84 5.97
N TRP A 13 1.46 1.90 6.40
CA TRP A 13 2.69 2.37 5.77
C TRP A 13 3.84 1.39 5.99
N GLN A 14 3.97 0.87 7.21
CA GLN A 14 5.00 -0.12 7.55
C GLN A 14 4.86 -1.39 6.71
N LEU A 15 3.64 -1.87 6.49
CA LEU A 15 3.35 -3.00 5.61
C LEU A 15 3.69 -2.68 4.14
N ALA A 16 3.29 -1.51 3.63
CA ALA A 16 3.63 -1.10 2.28
C ALA A 16 5.14 -0.98 2.07
N LYS A 17 5.87 -0.42 3.05
CA LYS A 17 7.33 -0.37 3.04
C LYS A 17 7.94 -1.77 2.96
N GLN A 18 7.44 -2.74 3.73
CA GLN A 18 7.94 -4.12 3.67
C GLN A 18 7.79 -4.70 2.25
N VAL A 19 6.64 -4.49 1.60
CA VAL A 19 6.40 -4.89 0.20
C VAL A 19 7.40 -4.20 -0.74
N GLY A 20 7.63 -2.90 -0.57
CA GLY A 20 8.60 -2.14 -1.36
C GLY A 20 10.03 -2.68 -1.22
N VAL A 21 10.52 -2.85 0.00
CA VAL A 21 11.87 -3.39 0.28
C VAL A 21 12.04 -4.78 -0.33
N GLU A 22 11.03 -5.64 -0.17
CA GLU A 22 11.06 -6.98 -0.71
C GLU A 22 11.05 -6.98 -2.24
N ALA A 23 10.32 -6.05 -2.87
CA ALA A 23 10.34 -5.89 -4.31
C ALA A 23 11.73 -5.52 -4.83
N TYR A 24 12.50 -4.71 -4.10
CA TYR A 24 13.90 -4.43 -4.43
C TYR A 24 14.76 -5.69 -4.32
N ARG A 25 14.67 -6.43 -3.20
CA ARG A 25 15.42 -7.66 -2.95
C ARG A 25 15.20 -8.70 -4.05
N ILE A 26 13.94 -8.96 -4.39
CA ILE A 26 13.56 -9.93 -5.43
C ILE A 26 14.07 -9.49 -6.79
N SER A 27 13.89 -8.22 -7.15
CA SER A 27 14.28 -7.73 -8.47
C SER A 27 15.78 -7.51 -8.67
N ASP A 28 16.58 -7.60 -7.61
CA ASP A 28 18.05 -7.70 -7.69
C ASP A 28 18.55 -9.15 -7.83
N SER A 29 17.63 -10.13 -7.88
CA SER A 29 17.92 -11.56 -8.03
C SER A 29 17.39 -12.10 -9.38
N GLU A 30 17.96 -13.19 -9.87
CA GLU A 30 17.44 -13.87 -11.05
C GLU A 30 16.02 -14.41 -10.78
N PRO A 31 15.12 -14.41 -11.77
CA PRO A 31 15.35 -14.06 -13.19
C PRO A 31 15.10 -12.58 -13.53
N MET A 32 14.80 -11.72 -12.56
CA MET A 32 14.45 -10.31 -12.81
C MET A 32 15.67 -9.39 -12.90
N LYS A 33 16.81 -9.79 -12.31
CA LYS A 33 18.02 -8.97 -12.21
C LYS A 33 18.48 -8.36 -13.53
N SER A 34 18.38 -9.11 -14.62
CA SER A 34 18.83 -8.73 -15.96
C SER A 34 17.75 -8.05 -16.81
N ASP A 35 16.47 -8.09 -16.41
CA ASP A 35 15.36 -7.44 -17.08
C ASP A 35 15.07 -6.08 -16.42
N PHE A 36 15.80 -5.05 -16.86
CA PHE A 36 15.70 -3.70 -16.31
C PHE A 36 14.28 -3.10 -16.43
N GLY A 37 13.56 -3.41 -17.51
CA GLY A 37 12.21 -2.92 -17.73
C GLY A 37 11.21 -3.54 -16.76
N LEU A 38 11.28 -4.86 -16.58
CA LEU A 38 10.47 -5.56 -15.58
C LEU A 38 10.80 -5.08 -14.16
N LYS A 39 12.09 -4.98 -13.83
CA LYS A 39 12.60 -4.54 -12.53
C LYS A 39 12.08 -3.16 -12.14
N ASP A 40 12.16 -2.20 -13.06
CA ASP A 40 11.65 -0.85 -12.84
C ASP A 40 10.13 -0.84 -12.61
N GLN A 41 9.36 -1.50 -13.48
CA GLN A 41 7.90 -1.58 -13.33
C GLN A 41 7.48 -2.28 -12.03
N PHE A 42 8.22 -3.31 -11.62
CA PHE A 42 7.94 -4.06 -10.40
C PHE A 42 8.16 -3.21 -9.14
N ARG A 43 9.30 -2.50 -9.08
CA ARG A 43 9.63 -1.59 -7.97
C ARG A 43 8.65 -0.42 -7.86
N ARG A 44 8.35 0.25 -8.98
CA ARG A 44 7.41 1.38 -8.99
C ARG A 44 6.01 0.97 -8.54
N ALA A 45 5.52 -0.18 -9.01
CA ALA A 45 4.22 -0.69 -8.59
C ALA A 45 4.18 -0.98 -7.08
N ALA A 46 5.25 -1.55 -6.51
CA ALA A 46 5.33 -1.81 -5.08
C ALA A 46 5.40 -0.53 -4.23
N MET A 47 6.29 0.41 -4.59
CA MET A 47 6.51 1.66 -3.82
C MET A 47 5.28 2.59 -3.82
N SER A 48 4.50 2.58 -4.91
CA SER A 48 3.30 3.42 -5.02
C SER A 48 2.32 3.23 -3.85
N MET A 49 2.30 2.06 -3.21
CA MET A 49 1.49 1.82 -2.00
C MET A 49 1.94 2.72 -0.83
N SER A 50 3.24 2.75 -0.52
CA SER A 50 3.77 3.55 0.58
C SER A 50 3.76 5.04 0.25
N ASP A 51 4.02 5.39 -1.01
CA ASP A 51 4.06 6.77 -1.48
C ASP A 51 2.69 7.44 -1.31
N ASN A 52 1.61 6.78 -1.73
CA ASN A 52 0.26 7.28 -1.53
C ASN A 52 -0.13 7.41 -0.05
N VAL A 53 0.32 6.48 0.82
CA VAL A 53 0.04 6.58 2.27
C VAL A 53 0.75 7.78 2.88
N ALA A 54 2.04 7.98 2.56
CA ALA A 54 2.82 9.10 3.07
C ALA A 54 2.28 10.44 2.54
N GLU A 55 2.08 10.55 1.22
CA GLU A 55 1.56 11.76 0.59
C GLU A 55 0.20 12.15 1.16
N GLY A 56 -0.74 11.20 1.28
CA GLY A 56 -2.05 11.46 1.85
C GLY A 56 -2.03 11.93 3.29
N PHE A 57 -1.07 11.44 4.09
CA PHE A 57 -0.91 11.85 5.48
C PHE A 57 -0.45 13.31 5.59
N GLU A 58 0.48 13.75 4.74
CA GLU A 58 1.03 15.11 4.73
C GLU A 58 0.00 16.20 4.39
N TYR A 59 -1.14 15.85 3.77
CA TYR A 59 -2.25 16.79 3.55
C TYR A 59 -2.96 17.21 4.84
N ASN A 60 -2.68 16.57 5.98
CA ASN A 60 -3.16 16.97 7.31
C ASN A 60 -4.69 17.11 7.44
N ASN A 61 -5.45 16.38 6.62
CA ASN A 61 -6.91 16.34 6.70
C ASN A 61 -7.48 14.98 6.26
N ASN A 62 -8.56 14.55 6.90
CA ASN A 62 -9.13 13.23 6.66
C ASN A 62 -9.73 13.05 5.25
N PRO A 63 -10.44 14.02 4.65
CA PRO A 63 -10.98 13.85 3.29
C PRO A 63 -9.92 13.57 2.24
N ASP A 64 -8.84 14.35 2.19
CA ASP A 64 -7.72 14.10 1.26
C ASP A 64 -7.02 12.81 1.61
N PHE A 65 -6.77 12.53 2.89
CA PHE A 65 -6.11 11.31 3.29
C PHE A 65 -6.89 10.07 2.84
N VAL A 66 -8.22 10.06 2.99
CA VAL A 66 -9.10 8.98 2.49
C VAL A 66 -8.98 8.79 0.97
N ARG A 67 -8.84 9.86 0.19
CA ARG A 67 -8.64 9.78 -1.26
C ARG A 67 -7.32 9.07 -1.58
N PHE A 68 -6.23 9.48 -0.94
CA PHE A 68 -4.91 8.86 -1.12
C PHE A 68 -4.84 7.42 -0.64
N LEU A 69 -5.48 7.09 0.49
CA LEU A 69 -5.60 5.70 0.94
C LEU A 69 -6.38 4.82 -0.05
N THR A 70 -7.34 5.40 -0.77
CA THR A 70 -8.07 4.70 -1.84
C THR A 70 -7.13 4.41 -3.01
N TYR A 71 -6.27 5.35 -3.41
CA TYR A 71 -5.24 5.12 -4.40
C TYR A 71 -4.22 4.06 -3.96
N ALA A 72 -3.73 4.15 -2.71
CA ALA A 72 -2.81 3.16 -2.15
C ALA A 72 -3.37 1.74 -2.20
N LYS A 73 -4.66 1.58 -1.86
CA LYS A 73 -5.39 0.30 -1.98
C LYS A 73 -5.53 -0.14 -3.43
N GLY A 74 -5.72 0.79 -4.37
CA GLY A 74 -5.68 0.52 -5.81
C GLY A 74 -4.32 0.00 -6.26
N SER A 75 -3.23 0.68 -5.90
CA SER A 75 -1.85 0.26 -6.19
C SER A 75 -1.55 -1.14 -5.66
N SER A 76 -2.06 -1.51 -4.48
CA SER A 76 -1.93 -2.89 -3.96
C SER A 76 -2.62 -3.92 -4.87
N GLY A 77 -3.78 -3.59 -5.44
CA GLY A 77 -4.46 -4.45 -6.40
C GLY A 77 -3.68 -4.61 -7.71
N GLU A 78 -3.11 -3.52 -8.23
CA GLU A 78 -2.27 -3.55 -9.43
C GLU A 78 -1.00 -4.39 -9.21
N PHE A 79 -0.31 -4.19 -8.07
CA PHE A 79 0.87 -4.96 -7.74
C PHE A 79 0.54 -6.45 -7.54
N ARG A 80 -0.60 -6.77 -6.89
CA ARG A 80 -1.12 -8.15 -6.79
C ARG A 80 -1.34 -8.80 -8.15
N ASN A 81 -1.97 -8.09 -9.09
CA ASN A 81 -2.15 -8.58 -10.45
C ASN A 81 -0.79 -8.87 -11.11
N LYS A 82 0.17 -7.96 -10.95
CA LYS A 82 1.52 -8.12 -11.52
C LYS A 82 2.25 -9.34 -10.95
N ILE A 83 2.23 -9.58 -9.63
CA ILE A 83 2.88 -10.77 -9.04
C ILE A 83 2.22 -12.09 -9.47
N ILE A 84 0.89 -12.11 -9.70
CA ILE A 84 0.18 -13.28 -10.22
C ILE A 84 0.69 -13.63 -11.62
N ILE A 85 0.79 -12.63 -12.50
CA ILE A 85 1.31 -12.82 -13.86
C ILE A 85 2.78 -13.26 -13.83
N LEU A 86 3.61 -12.66 -12.96
CA LEU A 86 5.02 -13.00 -12.86
C LEU A 86 5.25 -14.40 -12.29
N GLN A 87 4.44 -14.84 -11.34
CA GLN A 87 4.48 -16.22 -10.84
C GLN A 87 4.10 -17.20 -11.95
N ALA A 88 3.02 -16.94 -12.70
CA ALA A 88 2.60 -17.79 -13.83
C ALA A 88 3.65 -17.84 -14.96
N ALA A 89 4.40 -16.76 -15.15
CA ALA A 89 5.51 -16.68 -16.12
C ALA A 89 6.84 -17.28 -15.60
N ASN A 90 6.86 -17.93 -14.44
CA ASN A 90 8.06 -18.44 -13.77
C ASN A 90 9.14 -17.35 -13.55
N LYS A 91 8.71 -16.10 -13.36
CA LYS A 91 9.57 -14.95 -13.05
C LYS A 91 9.64 -14.62 -11.57
N LEU A 92 8.79 -15.25 -10.75
CA LEU A 92 8.71 -15.05 -9.31
C LEU A 92 8.60 -16.42 -8.63
N SER A 93 9.39 -16.66 -7.59
CA SER A 93 9.33 -17.92 -6.85
C SER A 93 8.00 -18.05 -6.09
N GLN A 94 7.56 -19.27 -5.78
CA GLN A 94 6.33 -19.48 -5.02
C GLN A 94 6.39 -18.86 -3.62
N ASN A 95 7.56 -18.89 -2.98
CA ASN A 95 7.76 -18.31 -1.65
C ASN A 95 7.64 -16.79 -1.68
N ASP A 96 8.31 -16.15 -2.64
CA ASP A 96 8.24 -14.69 -2.81
C ASP A 96 6.82 -14.26 -3.19
N PHE A 97 6.15 -15.02 -4.06
CA PHE A 97 4.76 -14.80 -4.42
C PHE A 97 3.85 -14.84 -3.19
N ASN A 98 3.92 -15.91 -2.39
CA ASN A 98 3.07 -16.06 -1.21
C ASN A 98 3.28 -14.90 -0.23
N PHE A 99 4.55 -14.56 0.06
CA PHE A 99 4.87 -13.44 0.94
C PHE A 99 4.27 -12.12 0.44
N LEU A 100 4.52 -11.75 -0.83
CA LEU A 100 4.02 -10.50 -1.40
C LEU A 100 2.49 -10.49 -1.47
N TYR A 101 1.88 -11.61 -1.85
CA TYR A 101 0.44 -11.74 -1.95
C TYR A 101 -0.23 -11.52 -0.60
N ASP A 102 0.23 -12.22 0.43
CA ASP A 102 -0.32 -12.13 1.79
C ASP A 102 -0.19 -10.71 2.34
N LYS A 103 0.98 -10.08 2.13
CA LYS A 103 1.21 -8.69 2.56
C LYS A 103 0.31 -7.70 1.84
N CYS A 104 0.04 -7.90 0.56
CA CYS A 104 -0.87 -7.04 -0.19
C CYS A 104 -2.33 -7.22 0.23
N VAL A 105 -2.75 -8.45 0.54
CA VAL A 105 -4.10 -8.73 1.08
C VAL A 105 -4.26 -8.09 2.45
N GLU A 106 -3.26 -8.26 3.33
CA GLU A 106 -3.22 -7.67 4.65
C GLU A 106 -3.30 -6.13 4.58
N PHE A 107 -2.45 -5.51 3.76
CA PHE A 107 -2.47 -4.07 3.49
C PHE A 107 -3.85 -3.62 3.01
N SER A 108 -4.40 -4.26 2.00
CA SER A 108 -5.71 -3.90 1.43
C SER A 108 -6.83 -3.94 2.47
N ALA A 109 -6.82 -4.95 3.34
CA ALA A 109 -7.82 -5.11 4.40
C ALA A 109 -7.66 -4.03 5.49
N LYS A 110 -6.43 -3.78 5.95
CA LYS A 110 -6.15 -2.76 6.98
C LYS A 110 -6.44 -1.35 6.46
N THR A 111 -6.03 -1.03 5.24
CA THR A 111 -6.30 0.26 4.59
C THR A 111 -7.81 0.48 4.41
N LYS A 112 -8.58 -0.55 4.01
CA LYS A 112 -10.04 -0.44 3.94
C LYS A 112 -10.66 -0.10 5.30
N ARG A 113 -10.29 -0.83 6.36
CA ARG A 113 -10.79 -0.56 7.72
C ARG A 113 -10.44 0.85 8.18
N PHE A 114 -9.25 1.34 7.85
CA PHE A 114 -8.84 2.70 8.23
C PHE A 114 -9.61 3.78 7.45
N ILE A 115 -9.84 3.57 6.15
CA ILE A 115 -10.72 4.45 5.35
C ILE A 115 -12.13 4.54 5.98
N ASP A 116 -12.70 3.40 6.36
CA ASP A 116 -14.05 3.37 6.96
C ASP A 116 -14.08 4.14 8.28
N TYR A 117 -13.07 3.92 9.14
CA TYR A 117 -12.91 4.66 10.39
C TYR A 117 -12.85 6.19 10.17
N LEU A 118 -12.04 6.66 9.22
CA LEU A 118 -11.90 8.09 8.94
C LEU A 118 -13.19 8.69 8.38
N ARG A 119 -13.92 7.97 7.51
CA ARG A 119 -15.22 8.41 7.00
C ARG A 119 -16.25 8.52 8.10
N ASP A 120 -16.34 7.53 8.98
CA ASP A 120 -17.25 7.55 10.12
C ASP A 120 -16.94 8.70 11.08
N PHE A 121 -15.65 8.99 11.29
CA PHE A 121 -15.20 10.14 12.09
C PHE A 121 -15.68 11.47 11.48
N GLU A 122 -15.47 11.68 10.18
CA GLU A 122 -15.90 12.91 9.48
C GLU A 122 -17.43 13.09 9.48
N LEU A 123 -18.19 11.99 9.32
CA LEU A 123 -19.65 12.03 9.39
C LEU A 123 -20.13 12.45 10.80
N LYS A 124 -19.54 11.88 11.85
CA LYS A 124 -19.85 12.25 13.24
C LYS A 124 -19.51 13.70 13.53
N LYS A 125 -18.35 14.19 13.05
CA LYS A 125 -17.93 15.59 13.19
C LYS A 125 -18.93 16.56 12.55
N LYS A 126 -19.33 16.32 11.30
CA LYS A 126 -20.33 17.15 10.59
C LYS A 126 -21.68 17.20 11.32
N ASN A 127 -22.14 16.07 11.84
CA ASN A 127 -23.40 16.00 12.59
C ASN A 127 -23.38 16.77 13.92
N LEU A 128 -22.21 16.95 14.52
CA LEU A 128 -22.03 17.75 15.74
C LEU A 128 -21.96 19.25 15.42
N GLU A 129 -21.32 19.61 14.30
CA GLU A 129 -21.19 20.99 13.84
C GLU A 129 -22.52 21.55 13.31
N GLY A 130 -23.32 20.75 12.60
CA GLY A 130 -24.64 21.16 12.09
C GLY A 130 -25.76 21.22 13.14
N LYS A 131 -25.48 20.93 14.42
CA LYS A 131 -26.41 21.07 15.55
C LYS A 131 -26.17 22.34 16.38
N ARG A 132 -25.20 23.17 16.00
CA ARG A 132 -24.93 24.48 16.59
C ARG A 132 -25.49 25.57 15.69
#